data_AF-F4N6G1-F1
#
_entry.id   AF-F4N6G1-F1
#
_cell.length_a   1.000
_cell.length_b   1.000
_cell.length_c   1.000
_cell.angle_alpha   90.00
_cell.angle_beta   90.00
_cell.angle_gamma   90.00
#
_symmetry.space_group_name_H-M   'P 1'
#
loop_
_entity.id
_entity.type
_entity.pdbx_description
1 polymer ?
#
loop_
_entity_poly.entity_id
_entity_poly.type
_entity_poly.pdbx_seq_one_letter_code
_entity_poly.pdbx_strand_id
1 'polypeptide(L)'
;MIPFNAPPVVGTELGYMQAAITSGKLCGDGGFTRRCQQWMEKHFDCPKVLLTPSCTASLEMAALLLDIKPGDEVIMPSFTFVSTANAFVLRGAKMVFVDIRPDTMNIDETKIEAAITDKTKVIVPVHYAGVACEMDTIMALAKKA
;
A
#
# COMPACT_ATOMS: atom_id res chain seq x y z
N MET A 1 -17.71 20.72 19.95
CA MET A 1 -16.83 19.52 19.91
C MET A 1 -16.12 19.50 18.58
N ILE A 2 -14.78 19.48 18.55
CA ILE A 2 -14.00 19.40 17.30
C ILE A 2 -13.55 17.93 17.14
N PRO A 3 -14.01 17.20 16.11
CA PRO A 3 -13.57 15.82 15.89
C PRO A 3 -12.16 15.76 15.29
N PHE A 4 -11.47 14.63 15.49
CA PHE A 4 -10.15 14.39 14.88
C PHE A 4 -10.24 14.23 13.35
N ASN A 5 -11.28 13.55 12.85
CA ASN A 5 -11.49 13.33 11.42
C ASN A 5 -12.99 13.40 11.08
N ALA A 6 -13.27 13.87 9.87
CA ALA A 6 -14.58 13.76 9.23
C ALA A 6 -14.36 13.26 7.79
N PRO A 7 -15.22 12.36 7.27
CA PRO A 7 -15.15 11.93 5.89
C PRO A 7 -15.27 13.11 4.91
N PRO A 8 -14.51 13.13 3.80
CA PRO A 8 -14.68 14.13 2.76
C PRO A 8 -16.09 14.07 2.16
N VAL A 9 -16.76 15.22 2.07
CA VAL A 9 -18.05 15.37 1.38
C VAL A 9 -17.92 16.52 0.38
N VAL A 10 -17.97 16.19 -0.91
CA VAL A 10 -17.82 17.10 -2.05
C VAL A 10 -19.19 17.64 -2.51
N GLY A 11 -20.27 16.88 -2.30
CA GLY A 11 -21.64 17.28 -2.65
C GLY A 11 -22.16 16.73 -3.99
N THR A 12 -21.40 15.85 -4.64
CA THR A 12 -21.77 15.24 -5.94
C THR A 12 -21.93 13.72 -5.87
N GLU A 13 -21.63 13.12 -4.73
CA GLU A 13 -21.59 11.68 -4.49
C GLU A 13 -22.95 11.02 -4.74
N LEU A 14 -24.04 11.62 -4.23
CA LEU A 14 -25.41 11.13 -4.45
C LEU A 14 -25.76 11.08 -5.94
N GLY A 15 -25.35 12.07 -6.71
CA GLY A 15 -25.57 12.11 -8.17
C GLY A 15 -24.84 10.98 -8.89
N TYR A 16 -23.59 10.71 -8.50
CA TYR A 16 -22.83 9.60 -9.08
C TYR A 16 -23.36 8.22 -8.66
N MET A 17 -23.78 8.05 -7.41
CA MET A 17 -24.43 6.82 -6.96
C MET A 17 -25.74 6.57 -7.69
N GLN A 18 -26.57 7.60 -7.86
CA GLN A 18 -27.80 7.49 -8.64
C GLN A 18 -27.51 7.09 -10.09
N ALA A 19 -26.51 7.71 -10.73
CA ALA A 19 -26.09 7.34 -12.08
C ALA A 19 -25.58 5.89 -12.17
N ALA A 20 -24.88 5.40 -11.15
CA ALA A 20 -24.44 4.01 -11.09
C ALA A 20 -25.62 3.04 -10.99
N ILE A 21 -26.60 3.33 -10.12
CA ILE A 21 -27.83 2.54 -9.95
C ILE A 21 -28.62 2.51 -11.26
N THR A 22 -28.82 3.68 -11.89
CA THR A 22 -29.53 3.80 -13.16
C THR A 22 -28.85 3.04 -14.31
N SER A 23 -27.52 2.85 -14.26
CA SER A 23 -26.80 2.07 -15.26
C SER A 23 -27.09 0.55 -15.21
N GLY A 24 -27.67 0.06 -14.12
CA GLY A 24 -27.99 -1.36 -13.93
C GLY A 24 -26.78 -2.28 -13.64
N LYS A 25 -25.55 -1.73 -13.53
CA LYS A 25 -24.34 -2.52 -13.21
C LYS A 25 -23.63 -1.98 -11.97
N LEU A 26 -23.88 -2.63 -10.83
CA LEU A 26 -23.35 -2.27 -9.50
C LEU A 26 -22.22 -3.20 -8.99
N CYS A 27 -21.95 -4.31 -9.69
CA CYS A 27 -20.82 -5.18 -9.33
C CYS A 27 -19.47 -4.56 -9.72
N GLY A 28 -18.38 -5.22 -9.31
CA GLY A 28 -17.02 -4.87 -9.70
C GLY A 28 -16.84 -4.73 -11.22
N ASP A 29 -15.78 -4.05 -11.63
CA ASP A 29 -15.48 -3.76 -13.04
C ASP A 29 -16.65 -3.06 -13.77
N GLY A 30 -17.37 -2.22 -13.03
CA GLY A 30 -18.41 -1.34 -13.54
C GLY A 30 -17.84 -0.12 -14.28
N GLY A 31 -18.74 0.76 -14.74
CA GLY A 31 -18.36 2.00 -15.43
C GLY A 31 -17.53 2.94 -14.55
N PHE A 32 -17.94 3.12 -13.29
CA PHE A 32 -17.21 3.98 -12.34
C PHE A 32 -15.86 3.39 -11.91
N THR A 33 -15.77 2.06 -11.73
CA THR A 33 -14.47 1.38 -11.50
C THR A 33 -13.47 1.73 -12.59
N ARG A 34 -13.84 1.55 -13.86
CA ARG A 34 -12.96 1.89 -15.00
C ARG A 34 -12.58 3.36 -15.03
N ARG A 35 -13.52 4.28 -14.77
CA ARG A 35 -13.24 5.71 -14.75
C ARG A 35 -12.22 6.09 -13.68
N CYS A 36 -12.36 5.56 -12.46
CA CYS A 36 -11.40 5.80 -11.39
C CYS A 36 -10.02 5.21 -11.72
N GLN A 37 -9.97 3.97 -12.23
CA GLN A 37 -8.70 3.34 -12.62
C GLN A 37 -7.99 4.15 -13.71
N GLN A 38 -8.69 4.53 -14.79
CA GLN A 38 -8.14 5.35 -15.87
C GLN A 38 -7.65 6.71 -15.38
N TRP A 39 -8.40 7.33 -14.47
CA TRP A 39 -7.99 8.60 -13.87
C TRP A 39 -6.68 8.44 -13.09
N MET A 40 -6.57 7.39 -12.26
CA MET A 40 -5.36 7.12 -11.46
C MET A 40 -4.17 6.71 -12.34
N GLU A 41 -4.36 5.85 -13.34
CA GLU A 41 -3.33 5.46 -14.31
C GLU A 41 -2.74 6.70 -15.00
N LYS A 42 -3.59 7.65 -15.41
CA LYS A 42 -3.16 8.91 -16.03
C LYS A 42 -2.47 9.87 -15.06
N HIS A 43 -2.91 9.96 -13.80
CA HIS A 43 -2.39 10.94 -12.84
C HIS A 43 -1.13 10.50 -12.09
N PHE A 44 -0.98 9.20 -11.86
CA PHE A 44 0.12 8.64 -11.06
C PHE A 44 1.21 7.97 -11.91
N ASP A 45 1.12 8.05 -13.24
CA ASP A 45 2.04 7.38 -14.18
C ASP A 45 2.24 5.89 -13.85
N CYS A 46 1.11 5.21 -13.58
CA CYS A 46 1.09 3.78 -13.25
C CYS A 46 0.50 2.99 -14.44
N PRO A 47 1.14 1.89 -14.89
CA PRO A 47 0.66 1.10 -16.03
C PRO A 47 -0.74 0.51 -15.82
N LYS A 48 -1.08 0.20 -14.56
CA LYS A 48 -2.37 -0.41 -14.21
C LYS A 48 -2.80 -0.08 -12.81
N VAL A 49 -4.08 0.28 -12.66
CA VAL A 49 -4.73 0.44 -11.35
C VAL A 49 -5.89 -0.54 -11.23
N LEU A 50 -6.01 -1.17 -10.07
CA LEU A 50 -7.06 -2.13 -9.73
C LEU A 50 -7.71 -1.71 -8.41
N LEU A 51 -9.03 -1.50 -8.41
CA LEU A 51 -9.74 -1.14 -7.18
C LEU A 51 -10.04 -2.39 -6.35
N THR A 52 -9.75 -2.31 -5.06
CA THR A 52 -9.99 -3.37 -4.08
C THR A 52 -10.92 -2.88 -2.97
N PRO A 53 -11.46 -3.78 -2.13
CA PRO A 53 -12.34 -3.39 -1.01
C PRO A 53 -11.65 -2.56 0.08
N SER A 54 -10.33 -2.62 0.19
CA SER A 54 -9.53 -1.90 1.20
C SER A 54 -8.04 -1.90 0.87
N CYS A 55 -7.26 -1.01 1.49
CA CYS A 55 -5.80 -1.04 1.38
C CYS A 55 -5.21 -2.36 1.92
N THR A 56 -5.82 -2.95 2.97
CA THR A 56 -5.47 -4.28 3.47
C THR A 56 -5.58 -5.35 2.38
N ALA A 57 -6.70 -5.36 1.62
CA ALA A 57 -6.88 -6.30 0.51
C ALA A 57 -5.86 -6.07 -0.62
N SER A 58 -5.47 -4.82 -0.89
CA SER A 58 -4.40 -4.52 -1.85
C SER A 58 -3.03 -5.05 -1.40
N LEU A 59 -2.69 -4.91 -0.11
CA LEU A 59 -1.45 -5.44 0.44
C LEU A 59 -1.42 -6.97 0.41
N GLU A 60 -2.53 -7.62 0.77
CA GLU A 60 -2.68 -9.07 0.66
C GLU A 60 -2.53 -9.51 -0.80
N MET A 61 -3.22 -8.84 -1.74
CA MET A 61 -3.07 -9.11 -3.17
C MET A 61 -1.63 -8.97 -3.65
N ALA A 62 -0.90 -7.94 -3.19
CA ALA A 62 0.51 -7.75 -3.53
C ALA A 62 1.39 -8.88 -2.97
N ALA A 63 1.16 -9.29 -1.72
CA ALA A 63 1.88 -10.43 -1.13
C ALA A 63 1.60 -11.74 -1.87
N LEU A 64 0.36 -11.97 -2.34
CA LEU A 64 0.03 -13.09 -3.20
C LEU A 64 0.72 -12.99 -4.58
N LEU A 65 0.71 -11.81 -5.20
CA LEU A 65 1.29 -11.59 -6.53
C LEU A 65 2.81 -11.79 -6.54
N LEU A 66 3.49 -11.38 -5.47
CA LEU A 66 4.94 -11.57 -5.27
C LEU A 66 5.30 -13.01 -4.88
N ASP A 67 4.31 -13.91 -4.83
CA ASP A 67 4.44 -15.33 -4.51
C ASP A 67 5.15 -15.61 -3.18
N ILE A 68 4.90 -14.78 -2.17
CA ILE A 68 5.49 -14.90 -0.84
C ILE A 68 5.20 -16.28 -0.24
N LYS A 69 6.25 -16.92 0.28
CA LYS A 69 6.23 -18.26 0.84
C LYS A 69 6.52 -18.27 2.35
N PRO A 70 6.15 -19.38 3.03
CA PRO A 70 6.60 -19.62 4.40
C PRO A 70 8.12 -19.54 4.53
N GLY A 71 8.59 -18.70 5.46
CA GLY A 71 10.01 -18.51 5.74
C GLY A 71 10.70 -17.40 4.94
N ASP A 72 10.04 -16.80 3.93
CA ASP A 72 10.51 -15.57 3.30
C ASP A 72 10.55 -14.43 4.32
N GLU A 73 11.53 -13.54 4.20
CA GLU A 73 11.67 -12.37 5.06
C GLU A 73 11.16 -11.11 4.37
N VAL A 74 10.38 -10.32 5.10
CA VAL A 74 9.84 -9.03 4.64
C VAL A 74 10.29 -7.94 5.59
N ILE A 75 11.04 -6.98 5.07
CA ILE A 75 11.54 -5.82 5.80
C ILE A 75 10.47 -4.73 5.81
N MET A 76 10.15 -4.18 7.00
CA MET A 76 9.19 -3.07 7.14
C MET A 76 9.42 -2.30 8.46
N PRO A 77 8.90 -1.07 8.62
CA PRO A 77 9.01 -0.37 9.89
C PRO A 77 8.14 -1.04 10.97
N SER A 78 8.61 -1.08 12.21
CA SER A 78 7.76 -1.48 13.35
C SER A 78 6.69 -0.43 13.68
N PHE A 79 6.91 0.82 13.30
CA PHE A 79 5.95 1.92 13.45
C PHE A 79 5.11 2.03 12.18
N THR A 80 4.01 1.26 12.13
CA THR A 80 3.07 1.25 11.00
C THR A 80 1.69 0.79 11.46
N PHE A 81 0.71 0.84 10.57
CA PHE A 81 -0.58 0.19 10.76
C PHE A 81 -0.47 -1.34 10.61
N VAL A 82 -1.20 -2.08 11.45
CA VAL A 82 -1.05 -3.56 11.56
C VAL A 82 -1.25 -4.32 10.24
N SER A 83 -2.09 -3.79 9.33
CA SER A 83 -2.32 -4.43 8.03
C SER A 83 -1.05 -4.54 7.16
N THR A 84 -0.04 -3.69 7.37
CA THR A 84 1.26 -3.81 6.70
C THR A 84 1.91 -5.16 7.00
N ALA A 85 1.91 -5.60 8.27
CA ALA A 85 2.48 -6.90 8.65
C ALA A 85 1.54 -8.06 8.33
N ASN A 86 0.24 -7.92 8.64
CA ASN A 86 -0.73 -9.00 8.48
C ASN A 86 -0.77 -9.54 7.04
N ALA A 87 -0.70 -8.65 6.04
CA ALA A 87 -0.76 -9.03 4.63
C ALA A 87 0.29 -10.08 4.23
N PHE A 88 1.50 -10.00 4.81
CA PHE A 88 2.60 -10.91 4.50
C PHE A 88 2.66 -12.09 5.47
N VAL A 89 2.32 -11.89 6.75
CA VAL A 89 2.24 -12.98 7.74
C VAL A 89 1.17 -14.01 7.34
N LEU A 90 0.05 -13.57 6.73
CA LEU A 90 -0.97 -14.47 6.16
C LEU A 90 -0.41 -15.40 5.07
N ARG A 91 0.74 -15.07 4.47
CA ARG A 91 1.46 -15.91 3.48
C ARG A 91 2.56 -16.76 4.10
N GLY A 92 2.77 -16.67 5.42
CA GLY A 92 3.80 -17.39 6.16
C GLY A 92 5.16 -16.68 6.24
N ALA A 93 5.24 -15.42 5.80
CA ALA A 93 6.47 -14.65 5.88
C ALA A 93 6.87 -14.31 7.32
N LYS A 94 8.18 -14.18 7.53
CA LYS A 94 8.79 -13.67 8.76
C LYS A 94 9.03 -12.16 8.61
N MET A 95 8.54 -11.37 9.55
CA MET A 95 8.75 -9.92 9.53
C MET A 95 10.13 -9.58 10.10
N VAL A 96 10.87 -8.74 9.39
CA VAL A 96 12.15 -8.17 9.84
C VAL A 96 11.93 -6.68 10.04
N PHE A 97 11.81 -6.27 11.30
CA PHE A 97 11.51 -4.88 11.62
C PHE A 97 12.77 -4.02 11.60
N VAL A 98 12.70 -2.91 10.87
CA VAL A 98 13.72 -1.86 10.86
C VAL A 98 13.17 -0.62 11.57
N ASP A 99 14.05 0.06 12.28
CA ASP A 99 13.72 1.25 13.05
C ASP A 99 13.37 2.44 12.13
N ILE A 100 12.77 3.49 12.70
CA ILE A 100 12.36 4.69 11.98
C ILE A 100 13.33 5.85 12.21
N ARG A 101 13.25 6.87 11.35
CA ARG A 101 13.90 8.17 11.61
C ARG A 101 12.97 9.06 12.46
N PRO A 102 13.49 9.75 13.48
CA PRO A 102 12.66 10.56 14.38
C PRO A 102 12.12 11.86 13.74
N ASP A 103 12.69 12.30 12.63
CA ASP A 103 12.30 13.53 11.93
C ASP A 103 11.05 13.37 11.05
N THR A 104 10.83 12.16 10.53
CA THR A 104 9.82 11.83 9.52
C THR A 104 8.93 10.67 9.94
N MET A 105 9.35 9.88 10.94
CA MET A 105 8.74 8.62 11.37
C MET A 105 8.65 7.54 10.29
N ASN A 106 9.32 7.76 9.16
CA ASN A 106 9.50 6.79 8.09
C ASN A 106 10.60 5.78 8.45
N ILE A 107 10.58 4.61 7.82
CA ILE A 107 11.66 3.61 7.95
C ILE A 107 13.02 4.26 7.67
N ASP A 108 14.00 3.98 8.54
CA ASP A 108 15.36 4.50 8.41
C ASP A 108 16.10 3.72 7.32
N GLU A 109 16.21 4.34 6.14
CA GLU A 109 16.83 3.77 4.95
C GLU A 109 18.28 3.34 5.19
N THR A 110 18.97 3.97 6.13
CA THR A 110 20.38 3.67 6.45
C THR A 110 20.56 2.37 7.23
N LYS A 111 19.47 1.86 7.83
CA LYS A 111 19.46 0.62 8.63
C LYS A 111 18.94 -0.59 7.85
N ILE A 112 18.39 -0.40 6.65
CA ILE A 112 17.79 -1.48 5.85
C ILE A 112 18.84 -2.48 5.38
N GLU A 113 20.00 -2.04 4.90
CA GLU A 113 21.02 -2.93 4.34
C GLU A 113 21.48 -4.01 5.32
N ALA A 114 21.64 -3.65 6.60
CA ALA A 114 22.04 -4.58 7.66
C ALA A 114 20.95 -5.62 8.01
N ALA A 115 19.70 -5.38 7.61
CA ALA A 115 18.58 -6.29 7.83
C ALA A 115 18.35 -7.25 6.65
N ILE A 116 19.04 -7.06 5.53
CA ILE A 116 18.92 -7.93 4.34
C ILE A 116 19.64 -9.26 4.58
N THR A 117 18.97 -10.35 4.22
CA THR A 117 19.47 -11.73 4.25
C THR A 117 19.19 -12.42 2.92
N ASP A 118 19.70 -13.65 2.76
CA ASP A 118 19.39 -14.54 1.63
C ASP A 118 17.89 -14.91 1.54
N LYS A 119 17.12 -14.69 2.61
CA LYS A 119 15.68 -14.93 2.68
C LYS A 119 14.84 -13.68 2.43
N THR A 120 15.46 -12.51 2.36
CA THR A 120 14.74 -11.25 2.15
C THR A 120 14.11 -11.23 0.76
N LYS A 121 12.80 -11.03 0.69
CA LYS A 121 12.04 -10.94 -0.57
C LYS A 121 11.50 -9.56 -0.88
N VAL A 122 11.10 -8.82 0.15
CA VAL A 122 10.38 -7.56 -0.02
C VAL A 122 10.80 -6.56 1.04
N ILE A 123 10.94 -5.30 0.64
CA ILE A 123 11.00 -4.15 1.53
C ILE A 123 9.68 -3.39 1.37
N VAL A 124 8.98 -3.12 2.47
CA VAL A 124 7.68 -2.44 2.49
C VAL A 124 7.84 -1.08 3.20
N PRO A 125 8.17 -0.01 2.47
CA PRO A 125 8.19 1.34 3.02
C PRO A 125 6.76 1.82 3.32
N VAL A 126 6.63 2.64 4.37
CA VAL A 126 5.35 3.24 4.77
C VAL A 126 5.54 4.76 4.79
N HIS A 127 4.84 5.45 3.90
CA HIS A 127 4.89 6.91 3.78
C HIS A 127 4.02 7.57 4.87
N TYR A 128 4.61 7.73 6.05
CA TYR A 128 3.91 8.21 7.24
C TYR A 128 3.43 9.65 7.06
N ALA A 129 2.20 9.93 7.49
CA ALA A 129 1.54 11.24 7.37
C ALA A 129 1.54 11.84 5.94
N GLY A 130 1.70 11.02 4.90
CA GLY A 130 1.80 11.47 3.51
C GLY A 130 3.18 12.00 3.10
N VAL A 131 4.20 11.85 3.95
CA VAL A 131 5.60 12.19 3.64
C VAL A 131 6.29 10.96 3.06
N ALA A 132 6.83 11.11 1.85
CA ALA A 132 7.55 10.02 1.17
C ALA A 132 8.78 9.56 1.97
N CYS A 133 9.07 8.26 1.92
CA CYS A 133 10.33 7.72 2.40
C CYS A 133 11.46 8.11 1.44
N GLU A 134 12.71 7.84 1.82
CA GLU A 134 13.87 8.08 0.95
C GLU A 134 13.96 7.02 -0.17
N MET A 135 13.07 7.15 -1.15
CA MET A 135 12.79 6.11 -2.14
C MET A 135 13.97 5.81 -3.04
N ASP A 136 14.80 6.80 -3.38
CA ASP A 136 15.98 6.56 -4.23
C ASP A 136 16.96 5.59 -3.55
N THR A 137 17.22 5.78 -2.25
CA THR A 137 18.06 4.89 -1.44
C THR A 137 17.43 3.51 -1.30
N ILE A 138 16.14 3.43 -0.96
CA ILE A 138 15.43 2.16 -0.77
C ILE A 138 15.39 1.35 -2.07
N MET A 139 15.12 1.99 -3.21
CA MET A 139 15.11 1.33 -4.51
C MET A 139 16.50 0.90 -4.97
N ALA A 140 17.55 1.66 -4.61
CA ALA A 140 18.93 1.25 -4.87
C ALA A 140 19.32 0.00 -4.07
N LEU A 141 18.88 -0.12 -2.81
CA LEU A 141 19.08 -1.32 -2.00
C LEU A 141 18.32 -2.52 -2.57
N ALA A 142 17.03 -2.34 -2.91
CA ALA A 142 16.18 -3.40 -3.45
C ALA A 142 16.68 -3.97 -4.81
N LYS A 143 17.44 -3.20 -5.59
CA LYS A 143 18.02 -3.65 -6.86
C LYS A 143 19.36 -4.40 -6.70
N LYS A 144 20.02 -4.24 -5.56
CA LYS A 144 21.32 -4.89 -5.27
C LYS A 144 21.17 -6.28 -4.67
N ALA A 145 20.08 -6.49 -3.93
CA ALA A 145 19.71 -7.76 -3.31
C ALA A 145 18.97 -8.66 -4.30
#